data_AF-A0A6N8ZZW3-F1
#
_entry.id   AF-A0A6N8ZZW3-F1
#
_cell.length_a   1.000
_cell.length_b   1.000
_cell.length_c   1.000
_cell.angle_alpha   90.00
_cell.angle_beta   90.00
_cell.angle_gamma   90.00
#
_symmetry.space_group_name_H-M   'P 1'
#
loop_
_entity.id
_entity.type
_entity.pdbx_description
1 polymer ?
#
loop_
_entity_poly.entity_id
_entity_poly.type
_entity_poly.pdbx_seq_one_letter_code
_entity_poly.pdbx_strand_id
1 'polypeptide(L)'
;MSISVTARLATSEDMFFLTDLYRKLEAEMSAIHPMWPRADGLDEPIEAAFLTCIEDPDSLLLLGEIEGYPLGFILGRSRPLLAHEPGVRVGAIQMVFVELEAREVGVGEVMRDTLMKDFRRTGHSLFDSHVLPGHRLAKNFFEAGGFAARSIIMHHSDTEGGGRRIRALYQPPPGSE
;
A
#
# COMPACT_ATOMS: atom_id res chain seq x y z
N MET A 1 1.85 30.14 -14.35
CA MET A 1 0.76 29.15 -14.31
C MET A 1 1.11 28.14 -13.24
N SER A 2 0.21 27.88 -12.28
CA SER A 2 0.39 26.78 -11.33
C SER A 2 0.03 25.49 -12.05
N ILE A 3 0.87 24.46 -11.93
CA ILE A 3 0.52 23.11 -12.38
C ILE A 3 -0.63 22.61 -11.49
N SER A 4 -1.69 22.09 -12.10
CA SER A 4 -2.82 21.47 -11.41
C SER A 4 -2.51 20.00 -11.11
N VAL A 5 -2.60 19.63 -9.83
CA VAL A 5 -2.46 18.25 -9.36
C VAL A 5 -3.73 17.81 -8.66
N THR A 6 -4.32 16.71 -9.12
CA THR A 6 -5.61 16.21 -8.62
C THR A 6 -5.58 14.71 -8.38
N ALA A 7 -6.56 14.20 -7.63
CA ALA A 7 -6.83 12.78 -7.54
C ALA A 7 -8.33 12.51 -7.70
N ARG A 8 -8.67 11.43 -8.40
CA ARG A 8 -10.06 11.02 -8.63
C ARG A 8 -10.22 9.51 -8.57
N LEU A 9 -11.44 9.04 -8.38
CA LEU A 9 -11.76 7.61 -8.50
C LEU A 9 -11.42 7.12 -9.90
N ALA A 10 -10.79 5.95 -9.95
CA ALA A 10 -10.60 5.20 -11.17
C ALA A 10 -11.92 4.53 -11.57
N THR A 11 -12.15 4.41 -12.86
CA THR A 11 -13.27 3.67 -13.45
C THR A 11 -12.73 2.56 -14.36
N SER A 12 -13.61 1.72 -14.89
CA SER A 12 -13.21 0.68 -15.85
C SER A 12 -12.61 1.25 -17.15
N GLU A 13 -12.90 2.52 -17.48
CA GLU A 13 -12.31 3.22 -18.63
C GLU A 13 -10.81 3.52 -18.45
N ASP A 14 -10.32 3.51 -17.21
CA ASP A 14 -8.92 3.80 -16.87
C ASP A 14 -7.99 2.59 -16.96
N MET A 15 -8.49 1.43 -17.40
CA MET A 15 -7.77 0.15 -17.35
C MET A 15 -6.40 0.21 -18.04
N PHE A 16 -6.30 0.95 -19.14
CA PHE A 16 -5.04 1.15 -19.85
C PHE A 16 -3.98 1.83 -18.96
N PHE A 17 -4.34 2.88 -18.22
CA PHE A 17 -3.42 3.57 -17.33
C PHE A 17 -3.08 2.73 -16.09
N LEU A 18 -4.08 2.08 -15.50
CA LEU A 18 -3.90 1.25 -14.32
C LEU A 18 -2.94 0.08 -14.57
N THR A 19 -3.10 -0.61 -15.69
CA THR A 19 -2.22 -1.73 -16.05
C THR A 19 -0.79 -1.26 -16.32
N ASP A 20 -0.61 -0.18 -17.08
CA ASP A 20 0.72 0.39 -17.35
C ASP A 20 1.43 0.84 -16.05
N LEU A 21 0.76 1.62 -15.22
CA LEU A 21 1.30 2.09 -13.93
C LEU A 21 1.60 0.92 -12.99
N TYR A 22 0.75 -0.10 -12.95
CA TYR A 22 1.01 -1.28 -12.12
C TYR A 22 2.23 -2.06 -12.61
N ARG A 23 2.40 -2.26 -13.93
CA ARG A 23 3.58 -2.97 -14.45
C ARG A 23 4.88 -2.25 -14.10
N LYS A 24 4.85 -0.91 -14.07
CA LYS A 24 5.98 -0.09 -13.60
C LYS A 24 6.23 -0.25 -12.10
N LEU A 25 5.17 -0.20 -11.28
CA LEU A 25 5.27 -0.52 -9.85
C LEU A 25 5.85 -1.93 -9.62
N GLU A 26 5.32 -2.93 -10.31
CA GLU A 26 5.75 -4.32 -10.20
C GLU A 26 7.23 -4.46 -10.55
N ALA A 27 7.69 -3.81 -11.61
CA ALA A 27 9.11 -3.80 -11.98
C ALA A 27 9.99 -3.18 -10.87
N GLU A 28 9.60 -2.03 -10.32
CA GLU A 28 10.33 -1.37 -9.22
C GLU A 28 10.37 -2.24 -7.96
N MET A 29 9.22 -2.79 -7.55
CA MET A 29 9.12 -3.55 -6.31
C MET A 29 9.78 -4.92 -6.42
N SER A 30 9.72 -5.57 -7.59
CA SER A 30 10.44 -6.82 -7.86
C SER A 30 11.95 -6.64 -7.80
N ALA A 31 12.45 -5.47 -8.22
CA ALA A 31 13.87 -5.14 -8.11
C ALA A 31 14.31 -4.90 -6.66
N ILE A 32 13.41 -4.44 -5.78
CA ILE A 32 13.66 -4.27 -4.34
C ILE A 32 13.59 -5.61 -3.62
N HIS A 33 12.56 -6.42 -3.86
CA HIS A 33 12.37 -7.70 -3.20
C HIS A 33 11.70 -8.74 -4.12
N PRO A 34 12.38 -9.84 -4.50
CA PRO A 34 11.87 -10.82 -5.46
C PRO A 34 10.57 -11.54 -5.05
N MET A 35 10.21 -11.53 -3.77
CA MET A 35 8.95 -12.11 -3.29
C MET A 35 7.74 -11.20 -3.56
N TRP A 36 7.95 -9.90 -3.80
CA TRP A 36 6.86 -8.91 -3.83
C TRP A 36 5.71 -9.30 -4.79
N PRO A 37 5.95 -9.74 -6.03
CA PRO A 37 4.86 -10.14 -6.92
C PRO A 37 4.01 -11.29 -6.38
N ARG A 38 4.58 -12.15 -5.54
CA ARG A 38 3.90 -13.34 -4.99
C ARG A 38 3.20 -13.09 -3.66
N ALA A 39 3.64 -12.08 -2.91
CA ALA A 39 3.16 -11.84 -1.54
C ALA A 39 2.34 -10.55 -1.41
N ASP A 40 2.62 -9.55 -2.24
CA ASP A 40 2.12 -8.18 -2.07
C ASP A 40 1.51 -7.60 -3.37
N GLY A 41 1.83 -8.17 -4.53
CA GLY A 41 1.30 -7.78 -5.83
C GLY A 41 -0.19 -8.12 -6.02
N LEU A 42 -0.73 -7.73 -7.17
CA LEU A 42 -2.06 -8.14 -7.63
C LEU A 42 -2.00 -9.52 -8.30
N ASP A 43 -3.08 -10.27 -8.19
CA ASP A 43 -3.27 -11.53 -8.92
C ASP A 43 -3.39 -11.29 -10.43
N GLU A 44 -2.92 -12.27 -11.22
CA GLU A 44 -3.12 -12.29 -12.67
C GLU A 44 -4.47 -12.94 -13.02
N PRO A 45 -5.21 -12.43 -14.03
CA PRO A 45 -4.88 -11.27 -14.86
C PRO A 45 -5.18 -9.93 -14.15
N ILE A 46 -4.24 -8.99 -14.23
CA ILE A 46 -4.31 -7.69 -13.51
C ILE A 46 -5.57 -6.89 -13.83
N GLU A 47 -6.08 -6.94 -15.07
CA GLU A 47 -7.30 -6.24 -15.45
C GLU A 47 -8.50 -6.72 -14.62
N ALA A 48 -8.59 -8.03 -14.38
CA ALA A 48 -9.64 -8.60 -13.53
C ALA A 48 -9.44 -8.24 -12.06
N ALA A 49 -8.19 -8.19 -11.59
CA ALA A 49 -7.87 -7.76 -10.24
C ALA A 49 -8.26 -6.29 -9.99
N PHE A 50 -7.98 -5.40 -10.95
CA PHE A 50 -8.40 -4.00 -10.87
C PHE A 50 -9.90 -3.83 -10.97
N LEU A 51 -10.58 -4.55 -11.87
CA LEU A 51 -12.04 -4.51 -11.95
C LEU A 51 -12.68 -4.91 -10.62
N THR A 52 -12.16 -5.97 -9.98
CA THR A 52 -12.58 -6.38 -8.64
C THR A 52 -12.39 -5.26 -7.62
N CYS A 53 -11.28 -4.53 -7.67
CA CYS A 53 -11.03 -3.40 -6.76
C CYS A 53 -11.96 -2.20 -7.03
N ILE A 54 -12.36 -1.98 -8.28
CA ILE A 54 -13.29 -0.90 -8.68
C ILE A 54 -14.72 -1.23 -8.21
N GLU A 55 -15.12 -2.49 -8.28
CA GLU A 55 -16.47 -2.95 -7.92
C GLU A 55 -16.63 -3.21 -6.42
N ASP A 56 -15.53 -3.39 -5.67
CA ASP A 56 -15.56 -3.65 -4.24
C ASP A 56 -15.88 -2.37 -3.44
N PRO A 57 -17.02 -2.32 -2.71
CA PRO A 57 -17.41 -1.15 -1.92
C PRO A 57 -16.47 -0.88 -0.73
N ASP A 58 -15.66 -1.85 -0.32
CA ASP A 58 -14.65 -1.69 0.72
C ASP A 58 -13.29 -1.24 0.15
N SER A 59 -13.19 -1.03 -1.16
CA SER A 59 -11.97 -0.58 -1.83
C SER A 59 -12.10 0.86 -2.36
N LEU A 60 -10.98 1.57 -2.39
CA LEU A 60 -10.84 2.87 -3.05
C LEU A 60 -9.60 2.82 -3.95
N LEU A 61 -9.82 2.90 -5.26
CA LEU A 61 -8.78 3.02 -6.26
C LEU A 61 -8.82 4.43 -6.84
N LEU A 62 -7.78 5.23 -6.60
CA LEU A 62 -7.68 6.57 -7.14
C LEU A 62 -6.55 6.66 -8.17
N LEU A 63 -6.74 7.48 -9.19
CA LEU A 63 -5.69 7.98 -10.05
C LEU A 63 -5.22 9.35 -9.58
N GLY A 64 -3.91 9.57 -9.60
CA GLY A 64 -3.27 10.87 -9.42
C GLY A 64 -2.94 11.47 -10.77
N GLU A 65 -3.31 12.73 -10.96
CA GLU A 65 -3.26 13.39 -12.26
C GLU A 65 -2.49 14.70 -12.19
N ILE A 66 -1.75 15.00 -13.26
CA ILE A 66 -1.20 16.32 -13.53
C ILE A 66 -1.89 16.86 -14.78
N GLU A 67 -2.51 18.03 -14.68
CA GLU A 67 -3.26 18.63 -15.79
C GLU A 67 -4.29 17.65 -16.43
N GLY A 68 -4.89 16.79 -15.60
CA GLY A 68 -5.86 15.78 -16.03
C GLY A 68 -5.26 14.51 -16.66
N TYR A 69 -3.93 14.37 -16.71
CA TYR A 69 -3.28 13.16 -17.21
C TYR A 69 -2.85 12.22 -16.06
N PRO A 70 -3.29 10.95 -16.03
CA PRO A 70 -2.92 9.99 -14.99
C PRO A 70 -1.43 9.65 -14.98
N LEU A 71 -0.77 9.87 -13.83
CA LEU A 71 0.66 9.62 -13.61
C LEU A 71 0.94 8.85 -12.31
N GLY A 72 -0.11 8.38 -11.65
CA GLY A 72 0.01 7.58 -10.44
C GLY A 72 -1.32 6.94 -10.08
N PHE A 73 -1.26 5.95 -9.20
CA PHE A 73 -2.45 5.37 -8.58
C PHE A 73 -2.20 5.06 -7.11
N ILE A 74 -3.30 4.99 -6.35
CA ILE A 74 -3.28 4.49 -4.98
C ILE A 74 -4.48 3.54 -4.78
N LEU A 75 -4.21 2.40 -4.16
CA LEU A 75 -5.22 1.41 -3.80
C LEU A 75 -5.30 1.31 -2.28
N GLY A 76 -6.46 1.64 -1.73
CA GLY A 76 -6.80 1.43 -0.33
C GLY A 76 -7.90 0.41 -0.17
N ARG A 77 -7.87 -0.33 0.94
CA ARG A 77 -8.95 -1.24 1.35
C ARG A 77 -9.33 -1.02 2.79
N SER A 78 -10.63 -0.99 3.05
CA SER A 78 -11.20 -1.04 4.38
C SER A 78 -11.16 -2.46 4.91
N ARG A 79 -10.54 -2.68 6.07
CA ARG A 79 -10.46 -4.01 6.69
C ARG A 79 -10.84 -3.95 8.17
N PRO A 80 -11.49 -4.98 8.74
CA PRO A 80 -11.67 -5.06 10.19
C PRO A 80 -10.30 -5.16 10.88
N LEU A 81 -10.14 -4.51 12.04
CA LEU A 81 -8.89 -4.58 12.82
C LEU A 81 -8.71 -5.95 13.48
N LEU A 82 -9.56 -6.27 14.45
CA LEU A 82 -9.59 -7.56 15.16
C LEU A 82 -11.04 -7.95 15.46
N ALA A 83 -11.32 -9.25 15.50
CA ALA A 83 -12.67 -9.76 15.73
C ALA A 83 -13.27 -9.36 17.09
N HIS A 84 -12.44 -9.11 18.10
CA HIS A 84 -12.89 -8.70 19.44
C HIS A 84 -13.10 -7.18 19.58
N GLU A 85 -12.77 -6.39 18.55
CA GLU A 85 -13.08 -4.95 18.46
C GLU A 85 -14.07 -4.71 17.31
N PRO A 86 -15.33 -5.18 17.43
CA PRO A 86 -16.31 -5.04 16.36
C PRO A 86 -16.59 -3.56 16.06
N GLY A 87 -16.66 -3.24 14.77
CA GLY A 87 -16.91 -1.87 14.29
C GLY A 87 -15.65 -1.03 14.09
N VAL A 88 -14.48 -1.46 14.57
CA VAL A 88 -13.21 -0.77 14.29
C VAL A 88 -12.65 -1.27 12.94
N ARG A 89 -12.48 -0.34 12.00
CA ARG A 89 -11.96 -0.60 10.65
C ARG A 89 -10.69 0.21 10.39
N VAL A 90 -9.79 -0.37 9.62
CA VAL A 90 -8.53 0.24 9.19
C VAL A 90 -8.59 0.50 7.69
N GLY A 91 -8.25 1.71 7.27
CA GLY A 91 -7.98 2.03 5.87
C GLY A 91 -6.56 1.61 5.52
N ALA A 92 -6.39 0.44 4.93
CA ALA A 92 -5.08 -0.10 4.55
C ALA A 92 -4.71 0.33 3.13
N ILE A 93 -3.70 1.18 2.99
CA ILE A 93 -3.09 1.54 1.70
C ILE A 93 -2.23 0.37 1.26
N GLN A 94 -2.75 -0.40 0.31
CA GLN A 94 -2.11 -1.61 -0.21
C GLN A 94 -1.01 -1.27 -1.22
N MET A 95 -1.26 -0.30 -2.12
CA MET A 95 -0.32 0.11 -3.15
C MET A 95 -0.39 1.61 -3.34
N VAL A 96 0.75 2.22 -3.62
CA VAL A 96 0.86 3.59 -4.10
C VAL A 96 2.00 3.63 -5.11
N PHE A 97 1.74 4.25 -6.26
CA PHE A 97 2.75 4.43 -7.29
C PHE A 97 2.58 5.79 -7.95
N VAL A 98 3.70 6.42 -8.25
CA VAL A 98 3.78 7.64 -9.04
C VAL A 98 4.95 7.49 -10.00
N GLU A 99 4.73 7.82 -11.27
CA GLU A 99 5.75 7.89 -12.31
C GLU A 99 6.94 8.72 -11.86
N LEU A 100 8.15 8.33 -12.25
CA LEU A 100 9.37 8.97 -11.77
C LEU A 100 9.38 10.47 -12.06
N GLU A 101 8.93 10.87 -13.25
CA GLU A 101 8.84 12.26 -13.71
C GLU A 101 7.77 13.08 -12.97
N ALA A 102 6.83 12.40 -12.31
CA ALA A 102 5.74 13.00 -11.53
C ALA A 102 5.95 12.90 -10.01
N ARG A 103 7.10 12.39 -9.56
CA ARG A 103 7.49 12.41 -8.14
C ARG A 103 7.88 13.82 -7.71
N GLU A 104 7.78 14.08 -6.41
CA GLU A 104 8.19 15.35 -5.78
C GLU A 104 7.37 16.60 -6.21
N VAL A 105 6.31 16.43 -7.00
CA VAL A 105 5.40 17.54 -7.39
C VAL A 105 4.02 17.46 -6.71
N GLY A 106 3.85 16.57 -5.73
CA GLY A 106 2.66 16.49 -4.87
C GLY A 106 1.60 15.45 -5.27
N VAL A 107 1.80 14.69 -6.36
CA VAL A 107 0.80 13.72 -6.86
C VAL A 107 0.50 12.64 -5.81
N GLY A 108 1.55 12.08 -5.20
CA GLY A 108 1.41 11.04 -4.17
C GLY A 108 0.66 11.56 -2.94
N GLU A 109 0.99 12.77 -2.50
CA GLU A 109 0.38 13.41 -1.33
C GLU A 109 -1.11 13.69 -1.58
N VAL A 110 -1.45 14.23 -2.75
CA VAL A 110 -2.85 14.48 -3.13
C VAL A 110 -3.65 13.18 -3.17
N MET A 111 -3.10 12.11 -3.73
CA MET A 111 -3.73 10.78 -3.73
C MET A 111 -3.95 10.23 -2.31
N ARG A 112 -2.90 10.20 -1.48
CA ARG A 112 -2.97 9.72 -0.09
C ARG A 112 -4.00 10.50 0.72
N ASP A 113 -3.95 11.82 0.65
CA ASP A 113 -4.81 12.68 1.45
C ASP A 113 -6.28 12.58 1.02
N THR A 114 -6.52 12.43 -0.29
CA THR A 114 -7.85 12.18 -0.85
C THR A 114 -8.40 10.82 -0.38
N LEU A 115 -7.61 9.76 -0.50
CA LEU A 115 -7.99 8.42 -0.05
C LEU A 115 -8.31 8.39 1.45
N MET A 116 -7.44 8.98 2.28
CA MET A 116 -7.67 9.04 3.72
C MET A 116 -8.90 9.89 4.06
N LYS A 117 -9.13 11.00 3.35
CA LYS A 117 -10.33 11.82 3.51
C LYS A 117 -11.60 11.01 3.19
N ASP A 118 -11.58 10.20 2.15
CA ASP A 118 -12.74 9.38 1.76
C ASP A 118 -13.01 8.25 2.76
N PHE A 119 -11.98 7.57 3.26
CA PHE A 119 -12.16 6.63 4.37
C PHE A 119 -12.63 7.30 5.68
N ARG A 120 -12.18 8.52 5.98
CA ARG A 120 -12.68 9.26 7.16
C ARG A 120 -14.17 9.56 7.05
N ARG A 121 -14.69 9.83 5.85
CA ARG A 121 -16.13 10.04 5.62
C ARG A 121 -16.97 8.79 5.96
N THR A 122 -16.36 7.61 5.93
CA THR A 122 -16.99 6.34 6.32
C THR A 122 -16.60 5.88 7.74
N GLY A 123 -16.00 6.76 8.54
CA GLY A 123 -15.75 6.52 9.97
C GLY A 123 -14.36 5.96 10.31
N HIS A 124 -13.45 5.84 9.35
CA HIS A 124 -12.09 5.36 9.63
C HIS A 124 -11.25 6.42 10.37
N SER A 125 -10.56 5.97 11.41
CA SER A 125 -9.55 6.75 12.15
C SER A 125 -8.17 6.11 12.17
N LEU A 126 -8.06 4.86 11.70
CA LEU A 126 -6.84 4.06 11.67
C LEU A 126 -6.43 3.80 10.21
N PHE A 127 -5.14 3.92 9.94
CA PHE A 127 -4.57 3.74 8.60
C PHE A 127 -3.29 2.95 8.68
N ASP A 128 -3.18 1.97 7.78
CA ASP A 128 -1.98 1.16 7.61
C ASP A 128 -1.43 1.33 6.20
N SER A 129 -0.14 1.10 6.04
CA SER A 129 0.44 0.82 4.72
C SER A 129 1.58 -0.16 4.84
N HIS A 130 1.81 -0.92 3.77
CA HIS A 130 2.95 -1.82 3.67
C HIS A 130 4.11 -1.12 2.94
N VAL A 131 5.29 -1.11 3.58
CA VAL A 131 6.51 -0.56 3.01
C VAL A 131 7.60 -1.63 3.10
N LEU A 132 8.23 -1.95 1.97
CA LEU A 132 9.30 -2.94 1.94
C LEU A 132 10.52 -2.47 2.77
N PRO A 133 11.21 -3.39 3.47
CA PRO A 133 12.48 -3.08 4.13
C PRO A 133 13.48 -2.44 3.18
N GLY A 134 14.12 -1.35 3.61
CA GLY A 134 15.10 -0.61 2.80
C GLY A 134 14.51 0.35 1.76
N HIS A 135 13.19 0.35 1.53
CA HIS A 135 12.55 1.28 0.59
C HIS A 135 12.37 2.68 1.20
N ARG A 136 13.47 3.44 1.21
CA ARG A 136 13.54 4.76 1.87
C ARG A 136 12.54 5.78 1.33
N LEU A 137 12.30 5.78 0.00
CA LEU A 137 11.36 6.71 -0.62
C LEU A 137 9.94 6.52 -0.10
N ALA A 138 9.42 5.29 -0.14
CA ALA A 138 8.10 4.97 0.41
C ALA A 138 8.02 5.24 1.92
N LYS A 139 9.07 4.89 2.69
CA LYS A 139 9.13 5.20 4.12
C LYS A 139 8.97 6.71 4.37
N ASN A 140 9.76 7.53 3.70
CA ASN A 140 9.71 8.99 3.86
C ASN A 140 8.34 9.56 3.45
N PHE A 141 7.76 9.05 2.37
CA PHE A 141 6.44 9.45 1.88
C PHE A 141 5.34 9.21 2.93
N PHE A 142 5.32 8.03 3.56
CA PHE A 142 4.35 7.73 4.61
C PHE A 142 4.63 8.48 5.91
N GLU A 143 5.90 8.64 6.32
CA GLU A 143 6.26 9.44 7.50
C GLU A 143 5.86 10.91 7.35
N ALA A 144 6.01 11.49 6.16
CA ALA A 144 5.52 12.83 5.86
C ALA A 144 3.98 12.94 5.96
N GLY A 145 3.26 11.83 5.77
CA GLY A 145 1.82 11.70 5.98
C GLY A 145 1.42 11.40 7.43
N GLY A 146 2.36 11.38 8.36
CA GLY A 146 2.12 11.10 9.78
C GLY A 146 2.04 9.62 10.14
N PHE A 147 2.41 8.72 9.25
CA PHE A 147 2.49 7.28 9.55
C PHE A 147 3.74 6.99 10.39
N ALA A 148 3.65 5.99 11.25
CA ALA A 148 4.78 5.42 11.97
C ALA A 148 4.76 3.89 11.85
N ALA A 149 5.94 3.28 11.89
CA ALA A 149 6.04 1.82 11.85
C ALA A 149 5.44 1.20 13.11
N ARG A 150 4.53 0.24 12.94
CA ARG A 150 3.91 -0.52 14.05
C ARG A 150 4.27 -2.00 14.09
N SER A 151 4.83 -2.55 13.01
CA SER A 151 5.24 -3.95 12.91
C SER A 151 6.26 -4.17 11.79
N ILE A 152 6.96 -5.31 11.83
CA ILE A 152 7.83 -5.82 10.77
C ILE A 152 7.40 -7.26 10.48
N ILE A 153 7.32 -7.62 9.20
CA ILE A 153 7.11 -8.99 8.75
C ILE A 153 8.48 -9.60 8.43
N MET A 154 8.81 -10.71 9.09
CA MET A 154 10.04 -11.47 8.83
C MET A 154 9.74 -12.61 7.87
N HIS A 155 10.56 -12.77 6.83
CA HIS A 155 10.44 -13.85 5.85
C HIS A 155 11.65 -14.78 5.91
N HIS A 156 11.39 -16.08 5.84
CA HIS A 156 12.39 -17.12 5.63
C HIS A 156 11.84 -18.16 4.65
N SER A 157 12.64 -18.53 3.66
CA SER A 157 12.37 -19.71 2.84
C SER A 157 13.10 -20.88 3.47
N ASP A 158 12.35 -21.78 4.10
CA ASP A 158 12.87 -23.04 4.63
C ASP A 158 12.79 -24.10 3.53
N THR A 159 13.92 -24.37 2.89
CA THR A 159 14.12 -25.57 2.07
C THR A 159 14.81 -26.60 2.95
N GLU A 160 14.19 -27.77 3.15
CA GLU A 160 14.63 -28.81 4.11
C GLU A 160 16.16 -28.98 4.13
N GLY A 161 16.80 -28.69 5.28
CA GLY A 161 18.23 -28.96 5.51
C GLY A 161 19.05 -27.93 6.30
N GLY A 162 18.45 -26.85 6.82
CA GLY A 162 19.19 -25.72 7.40
C GLY A 162 18.87 -25.36 8.85
N GLY A 163 18.42 -26.29 9.69
CA GLY A 163 18.01 -26.01 11.06
C GLY A 163 19.14 -25.50 11.97
N ARG A 164 19.37 -24.18 12.00
CA ARG A 164 20.11 -23.53 13.10
C ARG A 164 19.24 -23.60 14.35
N ARG A 165 19.64 -24.44 15.31
CA ARG A 165 19.03 -24.51 16.66
C ARG A 165 19.04 -23.12 17.30
N ILE A 166 17.87 -22.51 17.45
CA ILE A 166 17.70 -21.31 18.27
C ILE A 166 17.82 -21.74 19.73
N ARG A 167 18.86 -21.28 20.44
CA ARG A 167 18.87 -21.30 21.91
C ARG A 167 17.79 -20.32 22.36
N ALA A 168 16.86 -20.82 23.18
CA ALA A 168 15.67 -20.11 23.64
C ALA A 168 15.95 -18.64 24.01
N LEU A 169 15.22 -17.72 23.36
CA LEU A 169 15.22 -16.28 23.65
C LEU A 169 14.29 -15.92 24.82
N TYR A 170 13.80 -16.89 25.57
CA TYR A 170 12.93 -16.62 26.72
C TYR A 170 13.77 -16.39 27.97
N GLN A 171 13.91 -15.13 28.36
CA GLN A 171 14.16 -14.76 29.76
C GLN A 171 12.81 -14.34 30.36
N PRO A 172 12.32 -15.00 31.43
CA PRO A 172 11.14 -14.52 32.13
C PRO A 172 11.40 -13.09 32.66
N PRO A 173 10.36 -12.25 32.76
CA PRO A 173 10.52 -10.91 33.32
C PRO A 173 11.05 -10.99 34.76
N PRO A 174 11.89 -10.04 35.19
CA PRO A 174 12.43 -10.04 36.54
C PRO A 174 11.29 -9.86 37.56
N GLY A 175 11.17 -10.81 38.51
CA GLY A 175 10.23 -10.71 39.65
C GLY A 175 9.15 -11.79 39.73
N SER A 176 9.22 -12.87 38.96
CA SER A 176 8.38 -14.06 39.16
C SER A 176 9.13 -15.15 39.94
N GLU A 177 9.23 -14.99 41.25
CA GLU A 177 9.36 -16.07 42.25
C GLU A 177 8.18 -15.95 43.23
#